data_AF-A0A1G8FK82-F1
#
_entry.id   AF-A0A1G8FK82-F1
#
_cell.length_a   1.000
_cell.length_b   1.000
_cell.length_c   1.000
_cell.angle_alpha   90.00
_cell.angle_beta   90.00
_cell.angle_gamma   90.00
#
_symmetry.space_group_name_H-M   'P 1'
#
loop_
_entity.id
_entity.type
_entity.pdbx_description
1 polymer ?
#
loop_
_entity_poly.entity_id
_entity_poly.type
_entity_poly.pdbx_seq_one_letter_code
_entity_poly.pdbx_strand_id
1 'polypeptide(L)'
;MSDPSSSETPLRTTFKIKLNGDTLAIATVGQAYQFLTNFKSVEWMEFRSLHEDAVAALEGAAGNAMLAVQATNAVRALFVSAKLL
;
A
#
# COMPACT_ATOMS: atom_id res chain seq x y z
N MET A 1 1.35 3.59 19.50
CA MET A 1 1.59 3.13 18.11
C MET A 1 1.22 4.31 17.22
N SER A 2 2.12 4.78 16.35
CA SER A 2 1.79 5.86 15.42
C SER A 2 0.74 5.38 14.43
N ASP A 3 -0.23 6.23 14.10
CA ASP A 3 -1.24 5.92 13.08
C ASP A 3 -0.54 5.71 11.72
N PRO A 4 -0.61 4.51 11.12
CA PRO A 4 0.03 4.24 9.83
C PRO A 4 -0.47 5.17 8.73
N SER A 5 -1.73 5.61 8.80
CA SER A 5 -2.37 6.43 7.78
C SER A 5 -1.76 7.84 7.67
N SER A 6 -1.15 8.36 8.74
CA SER A 6 -0.45 9.66 8.75
C SER A 6 1.06 9.53 8.48
N SER A 7 1.54 8.35 8.12
CA SER A 7 2.98 8.10 7.93
C SER A 7 3.52 8.77 6.66
N GLU A 8 4.43 9.72 6.83
CA GLU A 8 5.16 10.37 5.73
C GLU A 8 6.39 9.57 5.27
N THR A 9 6.64 8.38 5.84
CA THR A 9 7.75 7.51 5.43
C THR A 9 7.68 7.25 3.93
N PRO A 10 8.70 7.63 3.14
CA PRO A 10 8.70 7.40 1.71
C PRO A 10 8.77 5.92 1.37
N LEU A 11 7.97 5.49 0.40
CA LEU A 11 8.18 4.22 -0.29
C LEU A 11 9.39 4.35 -1.23
N ARG A 12 9.94 3.22 -1.67
CA ARG A 12 11.11 3.21 -2.56
C ARG A 12 10.75 3.54 -4.02
N THR A 13 9.48 3.82 -4.29
CA THR A 13 8.96 4.24 -5.59
C THR A 13 7.67 5.02 -5.41
N THR A 14 7.22 5.68 -6.48
CA THR A 14 5.86 6.22 -6.57
C THR A 14 5.05 5.30 -7.48
N PHE A 15 4.02 4.67 -6.92
CA PHE A 15 3.05 3.91 -7.70
C PHE A 15 2.07 4.88 -8.36
N LYS A 16 1.86 4.74 -9.66
CA LYS A 16 0.85 5.50 -10.41
C LYS A 16 -0.22 4.50 -10.86
N ILE A 17 -1.33 4.46 -10.15
CA ILE A 17 -2.42 3.53 -10.43
C ILE A 17 -3.57 4.28 -11.13
N LYS A 18 -4.22 3.62 -12.09
CA LYS A 18 -5.40 4.17 -12.75
C LYS A 18 -6.66 3.60 -12.12
N LEU A 19 -7.52 4.47 -11.60
CA LEU A 19 -8.78 4.09 -10.98
C LEU A 19 -9.88 4.98 -11.51
N ASN A 20 -10.93 4.38 -12.07
CA ASN A 20 -12.11 5.10 -12.58
C ASN A 20 -11.78 6.22 -13.61
N GLY A 21 -10.68 6.09 -14.35
CA GLY A 21 -10.23 7.09 -15.32
C GLY A 21 -9.21 8.11 -14.77
N ASP A 22 -9.07 8.20 -13.46
CA ASP A 22 -8.11 9.09 -12.79
C ASP A 22 -6.80 8.37 -12.46
N THR A 23 -5.71 9.11 -12.43
CA THR A 23 -4.40 8.59 -12.00
C THR A 23 -4.13 9.01 -10.57
N LEU A 24 -4.07 8.02 -9.66
CA LEU A 24 -3.67 8.24 -8.28
C LEU A 24 -2.17 7.92 -8.11
N ALA A 25 -1.44 8.86 -7.49
CA ALA A 25 -0.04 8.67 -7.13
C ALA A 25 0.11 8.32 -5.65
N ILE A 26 0.81 7.23 -5.36
CA ILE A 26 1.07 6.73 -4.00
C ILE A 26 2.58 6.68 -3.81
N ALA A 27 3.12 7.53 -2.93
CA ALA A 27 4.55 7.70 -2.70
C ALA A 27 4.99 7.42 -1.26
N THR A 28 4.06 7.38 -0.30
CA THR A 28 4.34 7.20 1.12
C THR A 28 3.61 6.00 1.70
N VAL A 29 4.09 5.54 2.85
CA VAL A 29 3.46 4.47 3.64
C VAL A 29 2.01 4.85 3.99
N GLY A 30 1.76 6.09 4.43
CA GLY A 30 0.41 6.54 4.79
C GLY A 30 -0.55 6.53 3.62
N GLN A 31 -0.13 7.04 2.45
CA GLN A 31 -0.94 6.99 1.24
C GLN A 31 -1.27 5.56 0.81
N ALA A 32 -0.30 4.64 0.86
CA ALA A 32 -0.54 3.25 0.53
C ALA A 32 -1.49 2.58 1.54
N TYR A 33 -1.31 2.84 2.83
CA TYR A 33 -2.16 2.29 3.88
C TYR A 33 -3.61 2.77 3.75
N GLN A 34 -3.80 4.08 3.55
CA GLN A 34 -5.11 4.67 3.31
C GLN A 34 -5.75 4.10 2.05
N PHE A 35 -4.98 3.90 0.98
CA PHE A 35 -5.49 3.28 -0.22
C PHE A 35 -5.99 1.86 0.06
N LEU A 36 -5.19 1.00 0.70
CA LEU A 36 -5.57 -0.39 0.97
C LEU A 36 -6.74 -0.53 1.96
N THR A 37 -6.91 0.43 2.87
CA THR A 37 -7.96 0.37 3.91
C THR A 37 -9.26 1.08 3.51
N ASN A 38 -9.19 2.12 2.68
CA ASN A 38 -10.38 2.81 2.17
C ASN A 38 -10.96 2.15 0.91
N PHE A 39 -10.14 1.42 0.14
CA PHE A 39 -10.63 0.63 -0.99
C PHE A 39 -11.37 -0.61 -0.47
N LYS A 40 -12.57 -0.87 -1.01
CA LYS A 40 -13.51 -1.82 -0.38
C LYS A 40 -12.90 -3.21 -0.29
N SER A 41 -13.05 -3.87 0.86
CA SER A 41 -12.55 -5.23 1.09
C SER A 41 -13.07 -6.26 0.08
N VAL A 42 -14.23 -6.04 -0.54
CA VAL A 42 -14.74 -6.90 -1.63
C VAL A 42 -13.79 -6.95 -2.83
N GLU A 43 -13.12 -5.86 -3.15
CA GLU A 43 -12.16 -5.80 -4.26
C GLU A 43 -10.85 -6.51 -3.94
N TRP A 44 -10.58 -6.74 -2.65
CA TRP A 44 -9.43 -7.50 -2.18
C TRP A 44 -9.72 -8.98 -1.94
N MET A 45 -10.95 -9.48 -2.10
CA MET A 45 -11.27 -10.88 -1.78
C MET A 45 -10.42 -11.88 -2.56
N GLU A 46 -10.14 -11.62 -3.83
CA GLU A 46 -9.29 -12.47 -4.68
C GLU A 46 -7.80 -12.40 -4.28
N PHE A 47 -7.39 -11.30 -3.63
CA PHE A 47 -6.00 -11.02 -3.26
C PHE A 47 -5.80 -10.90 -1.74
N ARG A 48 -6.69 -11.53 -0.95
CA ARG A 48 -6.80 -11.26 0.48
C ARG A 48 -5.49 -11.47 1.25
N SER A 49 -4.78 -12.56 0.96
CA SER A 49 -3.47 -12.83 1.58
C SER A 49 -2.46 -11.72 1.26
N LEU A 50 -2.36 -11.31 0.00
CA LEU A 50 -1.45 -10.24 -0.43
C LEU A 50 -1.86 -8.89 0.17
N HIS A 51 -3.16 -8.65 0.34
CA HIS A 51 -3.68 -7.45 0.99
C HIS A 51 -3.30 -7.40 2.47
N GLU A 52 -3.56 -8.49 3.23
CA GLU A 52 -3.20 -8.60 4.63
C GLU A 52 -1.67 -8.46 4.83
N ASP A 53 -0.86 -9.10 3.97
CA ASP A 53 0.60 -8.98 3.99
C ASP A 53 1.08 -7.54 3.71
N ALA A 54 0.48 -6.87 2.72
CA ALA A 54 0.83 -5.49 2.38
C ALA A 54 0.44 -4.52 3.50
N VAL A 55 -0.73 -4.69 4.13
CA VAL A 55 -1.17 -3.88 5.28
C VAL A 55 -0.21 -4.07 6.45
N ALA A 56 0.11 -5.31 6.82
CA ALA A 56 1.04 -5.59 7.91
C ALA A 56 2.45 -5.01 7.66
N ALA A 57 2.95 -5.10 6.42
CA ALA A 57 4.23 -4.51 6.05
C ALA A 57 4.22 -2.97 6.15
N LEU A 58 3.12 -2.33 5.78
CA LEU A 58 2.96 -0.87 5.91
C LEU A 58 2.89 -0.42 7.37
N GLU A 59 2.19 -1.16 8.24
CA GLU A 59 2.17 -0.90 9.69
C GLU A 59 3.57 -1.02 10.30
N GLY A 60 4.33 -2.06 9.90
CA GLY A 60 5.72 -2.21 10.29
C GLY A 60 6.60 -1.03 9.83
N ALA A 61 6.44 -0.59 8.58
CA ALA A 61 7.21 0.53 8.03
C ALA A 61 6.80 1.90 8.59
N ALA A 62 5.56 2.06 9.07
CA ALA A 62 5.14 3.25 9.80
C ALA A 62 5.83 3.37 11.16
N GLY A 63 6.09 2.24 11.83
CA GLY A 63 6.86 2.20 13.08
C GLY A 63 8.38 2.16 12.90
N ASN A 64 8.87 1.72 11.73
CA ASN A 64 10.29 1.58 11.43
C ASN A 64 10.59 1.82 9.95
N ALA A 65 11.12 3.00 9.63
CA ALA A 65 11.43 3.40 8.26
C ALA A 65 12.44 2.48 7.54
N MET A 66 13.24 1.67 8.26
CA MET A 66 14.11 0.66 7.64
C MET A 66 13.33 -0.43 6.89
N LEU A 67 12.04 -0.61 7.22
CA LEU A 67 11.15 -1.59 6.58
C LEU A 67 10.47 -1.06 5.32
N ALA A 68 10.79 0.16 4.86
CA ALA A 68 10.18 0.75 3.68
C ALA A 68 10.40 -0.09 2.39
N VAL A 69 11.51 -0.83 2.29
CA VAL A 69 11.77 -1.73 1.14
C VAL A 69 10.77 -2.88 1.12
N GLN A 70 10.55 -3.52 2.27
CA GLN A 70 9.63 -4.63 2.45
C GLN A 70 8.20 -4.19 2.17
N ALA A 71 7.79 -3.05 2.73
CA ALA A 71 6.48 -2.47 2.47
C ALA A 71 6.29 -2.12 0.98
N THR A 72 7.31 -1.54 0.33
CA THR A 72 7.25 -1.24 -1.10
C THR A 72 7.07 -2.52 -1.94
N ASN A 73 7.78 -3.59 -1.60
CA ASN A 73 7.69 -4.85 -2.34
C ASN A 73 6.34 -5.55 -2.13
N ALA A 74 5.81 -5.55 -0.90
CA ALA A 74 4.49 -6.13 -0.61
C ALA A 74 3.37 -5.39 -1.36
N VAL A 75 3.37 -4.04 -1.32
CA VAL A 75 2.42 -3.21 -2.07
C VAL A 75 2.55 -3.45 -3.59
N ARG A 76 3.77 -3.55 -4.11
CA ARG A 76 3.99 -3.85 -5.53
C ARG A 76 3.41 -5.21 -5.93
N ALA A 77 3.66 -6.25 -5.13
CA ALA A 77 3.16 -7.59 -5.40
C ALA A 77 1.63 -7.59 -5.48
N LEU A 78 0.96 -6.97 -4.50
CA LEU A 78 -0.48 -6.80 -4.50
C LEU A 78 -0.98 -6.05 -5.75
N PHE A 79 -0.40 -4.90 -6.06
CA PHE A 79 -0.86 -4.08 -7.19
C PHE A 79 -0.66 -4.75 -8.54
N VAL A 80 0.44 -5.48 -8.74
CA VAL A 80 0.67 -6.27 -9.96
C VAL A 80 -0.36 -7.39 -10.07
N SER A 81 -0.59 -8.14 -8.99
CA SER A 81 -1.59 -9.22 -8.96
C SER A 81 -3.01 -8.71 -9.24
N ALA A 82 -3.34 -7.54 -8.68
CA ALA A 82 -4.63 -6.87 -8.88
C ALA A 82 -4.72 -6.08 -10.21
N LYS A 83 -3.69 -6.11 -11.06
CA LYS A 83 -3.63 -5.38 -12.35
C LYS A 83 -3.87 -3.86 -12.23
N LEU A 84 -3.40 -3.26 -11.14
CA LEU A 84 -3.45 -1.81 -10.90
C LEU A 84 -2.24 -1.06 -11.47
N LEU A 85 -1.18 -1.79 -11.86
CA LEU A 85 0.07 -1.29 -12.44
C LEU A 85 0.26 -1.79 -13.88
#